data_AF-A0A7S0K671-F1
#
_entry.id   AF-A0A7S0K671-F1
#
_cell.length_a   1.000
_cell.length_b   1.000
_cell.length_c   1.000
_cell.angle_alpha   90.00
_cell.angle_beta   90.00
_cell.angle_gamma   90.00
#
_symmetry.space_group_name_H-M   'P 1'
#
loop_
_entity.id
_entity.type
_entity.pdbx_description
1 polymer ?
#
loop_
_entity_poly.entity_id
_entity_poly.type
_entity_poly.pdbx_seq_one_letter_code
_entity_poly.pdbx_strand_id
1 'polypeptide(L)'
;ASDPDMAAAAASEHAAATATRAGGLPDTVPGAHVAATSDGPSSDLVTPMLTDMYQVTMVYAYWKSGHHNDSSVFDMFFRKNPFGGEYTVFAGSEEVVRFVQTFRFKPADIAYLRTVLPTAEPAFFDFLGSLDASEVRMHSLPEGTIAFPRIPCIRVEGPLAVCQLLETTLLNLTNFASLMATNACRFRQAAGDHMTLVEFGLRRAQGPDGAISASRYSYIG
;
A
#
# COMPACT_ATOMS: atom_id res chain seq x y z
N ALA A 1 35.66 -40.39 39.89
CA ALA A 1 35.22 -41.39 38.90
C ALA A 1 34.05 -40.77 38.15
N SER A 2 34.36 -40.11 37.05
CA SER A 2 33.43 -39.44 36.15
C SER A 2 33.16 -40.40 34.99
N ASP A 3 31.89 -40.77 34.81
CA ASP A 3 31.46 -41.71 33.77
C ASP A 3 31.84 -41.22 32.35
N PRO A 4 32.36 -42.08 31.45
CA PRO A 4 32.85 -41.68 30.13
C PRO A 4 31.76 -41.56 29.06
N ASP A 5 30.50 -41.95 29.33
CA ASP A 5 29.47 -42.11 28.29
C ASP A 5 28.68 -40.84 27.93
N MET A 6 28.86 -39.73 28.65
CA MET A 6 28.16 -38.47 28.33
C MET A 6 28.95 -37.57 27.37
N ALA A 7 30.23 -37.88 27.10
CA ALA A 7 31.09 -37.10 26.21
C ALA A 7 30.96 -37.51 24.72
N ALA A 8 30.41 -38.70 24.43
CA ALA A 8 30.28 -39.21 23.06
C ALA A 8 29.02 -38.70 22.33
N ALA A 9 27.98 -38.26 23.06
CA ALA A 9 26.77 -37.70 22.45
C ALA A 9 26.93 -36.23 22.02
N ALA A 10 27.83 -35.47 22.66
CA ALA A 10 28.05 -34.05 22.37
C ALA A 10 28.97 -33.78 21.15
N ALA A 11 29.62 -34.80 20.59
CA ALA A 11 30.55 -34.66 19.48
C ALA A 11 29.92 -34.88 18.08
N SER A 12 28.68 -35.39 18.01
CA SER A 12 28.02 -35.72 16.74
C SER A 12 27.13 -34.60 16.17
N GLU A 13 26.73 -33.61 16.97
CA GLU A 13 25.87 -32.51 16.52
C GLU A 13 26.63 -31.25 16.10
N HIS A 14 27.95 -31.19 16.37
CA HIS A 14 28.80 -30.05 15.99
C HIS A 14 29.46 -30.18 14.61
N ALA A 15 29.31 -31.31 13.92
CA ALA A 15 29.92 -31.57 12.61
C ALA A 15 29.05 -31.18 11.40
N ALA A 16 27.80 -30.76 11.59
CA ALA A 16 26.91 -30.34 10.50
C ALA A 16 26.92 -28.82 10.23
N ALA A 17 27.68 -28.03 11.00
CA ALA A 17 27.60 -26.57 10.99
C ALA A 17 28.71 -25.85 10.20
N THR A 18 29.58 -26.52 9.43
CA THR A 18 30.66 -25.81 8.72
C THR A 18 31.10 -26.50 7.41
N ALA A 19 30.27 -26.38 6.37
CA ALA A 19 30.65 -26.43 4.95
C ALA A 19 29.35 -26.24 4.15
N THR A 20 29.00 -25.06 3.61
CA THR A 20 29.42 -24.64 2.28
C THR A 20 29.00 -23.19 2.08
N ARG A 21 29.95 -22.24 2.19
CA ARG A 21 29.84 -20.90 1.61
C ARG A 21 30.40 -20.97 0.19
N ALA A 22 29.54 -21.16 -0.81
CA ALA A 22 29.75 -20.80 -2.20
C ALA A 22 28.52 -21.23 -3.02
N GLY A 23 27.57 -20.32 -3.19
CA GLY A 23 26.39 -20.51 -4.03
C GLY A 23 25.55 -19.24 -3.98
N GLY A 24 25.49 -18.52 -5.09
CA GLY A 24 24.88 -17.19 -5.19
C GLY A 24 23.43 -17.15 -4.72
N LEU A 25 22.97 -15.95 -4.37
CA LEU A 25 21.55 -15.65 -4.18
C LEU A 25 20.76 -16.27 -5.34
N PRO A 26 19.67 -17.02 -5.08
CA PRO A 26 18.70 -17.26 -6.11
C PRO A 26 18.08 -15.91 -6.49
N ASP A 27 18.59 -15.30 -7.55
CA ASP A 27 17.90 -14.23 -8.26
C ASP A 27 16.56 -14.80 -8.74
N THR A 28 15.50 -14.03 -8.50
CA THR A 28 14.08 -14.31 -8.79
C THR A 28 13.32 -15.08 -7.70
N VAL A 29 12.80 -14.32 -6.73
CA VAL A 29 11.55 -14.70 -6.08
C VAL A 29 10.50 -14.80 -7.20
N PRO A 30 9.76 -15.93 -7.33
CA PRO A 30 8.71 -16.03 -8.34
C PRO A 30 7.74 -14.88 -8.10
N GLY A 31 7.62 -13.99 -9.07
CA GLY A 31 6.67 -12.88 -9.01
C GLY A 31 5.31 -13.47 -8.72
N ALA A 32 4.72 -13.11 -7.59
CA ALA A 32 3.31 -13.30 -7.34
C ALA A 32 2.58 -12.48 -8.39
N HIS A 33 2.32 -13.09 -9.55
CA HIS A 33 1.33 -12.60 -10.49
C HIS A 33 -0.01 -12.71 -9.77
N VAL A 34 -0.38 -11.64 -9.06
CA VAL A 34 -1.74 -11.44 -8.59
C VAL A 34 -2.59 -11.41 -9.86
N ALA A 35 -3.32 -12.49 -10.11
CA ALA A 35 -4.30 -12.53 -11.17
C ALA A 35 -5.27 -11.36 -10.95
N ALA A 36 -5.37 -10.47 -11.93
CA ALA A 36 -6.29 -9.33 -11.88
C ALA A 36 -7.73 -9.87 -11.90
N THR A 37 -8.31 -10.11 -10.73
CA THR A 37 -9.76 -10.18 -10.59
C THR A 37 -10.29 -8.78 -10.87
N SER A 38 -11.06 -8.64 -11.94
CA SER A 38 -11.57 -7.38 -12.52
C SER A 38 -12.60 -6.64 -11.66
N ASP A 39 -12.51 -6.78 -10.34
CA ASP A 39 -13.43 -6.16 -9.41
C ASP A 39 -12.79 -4.85 -8.93
N GLY A 40 -13.56 -3.76 -9.02
CA GLY A 40 -13.11 -2.45 -8.54
C GLY A 40 -12.77 -2.43 -7.03
N PRO A 41 -12.46 -1.25 -6.47
CA PRO A 41 -12.19 -1.10 -5.05
C PRO A 41 -13.30 -1.69 -4.17
N SER A 42 -12.96 -2.17 -2.98
CA SER A 42 -13.94 -2.73 -2.02
C SER A 42 -15.07 -1.77 -1.66
N SER A 43 -14.82 -0.46 -1.80
CA SER A 43 -15.74 0.62 -1.48
C SER A 43 -15.94 1.55 -2.67
N ASP A 44 -17.20 1.81 -3.00
CA ASP A 44 -17.61 2.76 -4.04
C ASP A 44 -17.20 4.21 -3.75
N LEU A 45 -16.74 4.50 -2.53
CA LEU A 45 -16.23 5.81 -2.12
C LEU A 45 -14.81 6.07 -2.63
N VAL A 46 -14.06 5.02 -2.97
CA VAL A 46 -12.69 5.11 -3.48
C VAL A 46 -12.75 5.50 -4.96
N THR A 47 -12.78 6.80 -5.20
CA THR A 47 -12.90 7.41 -6.52
C THR A 47 -11.82 8.48 -6.70
N PRO A 48 -11.55 8.95 -7.93
CA PRO A 48 -10.63 10.08 -8.15
C PRO A 48 -11.03 11.37 -7.42
N MET A 49 -12.29 11.48 -6.99
CA MET A 49 -12.79 12.59 -6.17
C MET A 49 -12.43 12.46 -4.68
N LEU A 50 -11.95 11.28 -4.24
CA LEU A 50 -11.36 11.09 -2.90
C LEU A 50 -9.95 11.68 -2.87
N THR A 51 -9.88 12.98 -3.08
CA THR A 51 -8.66 13.76 -3.19
C THR A 51 -8.86 15.12 -2.55
N ASP A 52 -7.76 15.73 -2.14
CA ASP A 52 -7.79 17.12 -1.68
C ASP A 52 -7.94 18.06 -2.89
N MET A 53 -8.66 19.17 -2.69
CA MET A 53 -8.89 20.18 -3.74
C MET A 53 -7.57 20.71 -4.33
N TYR A 54 -6.51 20.82 -3.50
CA TYR A 54 -5.23 21.33 -3.95
C TYR A 54 -4.63 20.46 -5.07
N GLN A 55 -4.90 19.14 -5.06
CA GLN A 55 -4.40 18.22 -6.09
C GLN A 55 -4.94 18.61 -7.47
N VAL A 56 -6.24 18.91 -7.55
CA VAL A 56 -6.86 19.34 -8.81
C VAL A 56 -6.31 20.70 -9.26
N THR A 57 -6.08 21.64 -8.33
CA THR A 57 -5.49 22.94 -8.68
C THR A 57 -4.02 22.84 -9.11
N MET A 58 -3.25 21.91 -8.54
CA MET A 58 -1.87 21.64 -8.96
C MET A 58 -1.84 21.04 -10.35
N VAL A 59 -2.71 20.07 -10.64
CA VAL A 59 -2.86 19.48 -11.97
C VAL A 59 -3.28 20.52 -12.99
N TYR A 60 -4.15 21.46 -12.62
CA TYR A 60 -4.48 22.60 -13.47
C TYR A 60 -3.26 23.49 -13.76
N ALA A 61 -2.41 23.76 -12.75
CA ALA A 61 -1.17 24.50 -12.96
C ALA A 61 -0.18 23.76 -13.87
N TYR A 62 -0.03 22.44 -13.71
CA TYR A 62 0.78 21.59 -14.61
C TYR A 62 0.23 21.56 -16.03
N TRP A 63 -1.10 21.53 -16.17
CA TRP A 63 -1.75 21.57 -17.48
C TRP A 63 -1.49 22.90 -18.18
N LYS A 64 -1.70 24.01 -17.47
CA LYS A 64 -1.50 25.38 -17.98
C LYS A 64 -0.05 25.71 -18.33
N SER A 65 0.90 25.09 -17.62
CA SER A 65 2.34 25.24 -17.89
C SER A 65 2.88 24.23 -18.90
N GLY A 66 2.06 23.27 -19.37
CA GLY A 66 2.46 22.27 -20.35
C GLY A 66 3.25 21.08 -19.79
N HIS A 67 3.40 20.98 -18.47
CA HIS A 67 4.19 19.94 -17.77
C HIS A 67 3.37 18.74 -17.29
N HIS A 68 2.07 18.69 -17.56
CA HIS A 68 1.17 17.63 -17.10
C HIS A 68 1.53 16.20 -17.57
N ASN A 69 2.22 16.08 -18.71
CA ASN A 69 2.68 14.80 -19.28
C ASN A 69 4.15 14.49 -18.97
N ASP A 70 4.82 15.33 -18.17
CA ASP A 70 6.21 15.07 -17.82
C ASP A 70 6.30 13.78 -17.00
N SER A 71 7.32 12.97 -17.29
CA SER A 71 7.57 11.74 -16.55
C SER A 71 8.00 12.07 -15.13
N SER A 72 7.29 11.48 -14.16
CA SER A 72 7.50 11.73 -12.73
C SER A 72 7.60 10.42 -11.95
N VAL A 73 8.30 10.45 -10.82
CA VAL A 73 8.46 9.32 -9.91
C VAL A 73 8.15 9.78 -8.49
N PHE A 74 7.22 9.11 -7.84
CA PHE A 74 6.80 9.37 -6.46
C PHE A 74 7.08 8.16 -5.59
N ASP A 75 7.82 8.37 -4.50
CA ASP A 75 8.11 7.35 -3.49
C ASP A 75 7.27 7.59 -2.23
N MET A 76 6.42 6.62 -1.90
CA MET A 76 5.63 6.62 -0.67
C MET A 76 6.38 5.90 0.44
N PHE A 77 6.67 6.61 1.51
CA PHE A 77 7.30 6.06 2.71
C PHE A 77 6.76 6.77 3.96
N PHE A 78 6.92 6.14 5.12
CA PHE A 78 6.55 6.72 6.41
C PHE A 78 7.79 7.11 7.22
N ARG A 79 7.64 8.04 8.17
CA ARG A 79 8.77 8.65 8.89
C ARG A 79 9.02 8.05 10.27
N LYS A 80 7.99 7.47 10.89
CA LYS A 80 8.03 6.92 12.25
C LYS A 80 7.17 5.67 12.29
N ASN A 81 7.63 4.65 13.02
CA ASN A 81 6.81 3.47 13.28
C ASN A 81 5.60 3.86 14.16
N PRO A 82 4.43 3.23 13.91
CA PRO A 82 3.27 3.42 14.75
C PRO A 82 3.50 2.77 16.14
N PHE A 83 2.72 3.24 17.13
CA PHE A 83 2.69 2.66 18.48
C PHE A 83 4.03 2.61 19.22
N GLY A 84 5.02 3.41 18.80
CA GLY A 84 6.37 3.39 19.34
C GLY A 84 7.12 2.08 19.12
N GLY A 85 6.70 1.26 18.13
CA GLY A 85 7.33 -0.02 17.81
C GLY A 85 8.58 0.11 16.93
N GLU A 86 9.23 -1.03 16.70
CA GLU A 86 10.45 -1.11 15.86
C GLU A 86 10.15 -1.42 14.39
N TYR A 87 8.94 -1.90 14.09
CA TYR A 87 8.51 -2.31 12.76
C TYR A 87 7.09 -1.85 12.44
N THR A 88 6.76 -1.85 11.15
CA THR A 88 5.39 -1.67 10.62
C THR A 88 5.09 -2.82 9.67
N VAL A 89 3.92 -3.43 9.78
CA VAL A 89 3.45 -4.42 8.79
C VAL A 89 2.79 -3.65 7.65
N PHE A 90 3.35 -3.73 6.45
CA PHE A 90 2.82 -3.06 5.28
C PHE A 90 1.58 -3.78 4.74
N ALA A 91 0.50 -3.03 4.52
CA ALA A 91 -0.74 -3.55 3.96
C ALA A 91 -1.51 -2.49 3.16
N GLY A 92 -2.51 -2.94 2.40
CA GLY A 92 -3.37 -2.09 1.57
C GLY A 92 -2.95 -1.99 0.11
N SER A 93 -2.00 -2.81 -0.33
CA SER A 93 -1.50 -2.82 -1.70
C SER A 93 -2.56 -3.28 -2.70
N GLU A 94 -3.42 -4.22 -2.30
CA GLU A 94 -4.48 -4.73 -3.18
C GLU A 94 -5.52 -3.66 -3.54
N GLU A 95 -6.01 -2.91 -2.54
CA GLU A 95 -7.00 -1.84 -2.79
C GLU A 95 -6.41 -0.70 -3.63
N VAL A 96 -5.12 -0.40 -3.46
CA VAL A 96 -4.41 0.56 -4.30
C VAL A 96 -4.40 0.10 -5.76
N VAL A 97 -4.07 -1.18 -6.02
CA VAL A 97 -4.05 -1.71 -7.39
C VAL A 97 -5.44 -1.67 -8.02
N ARG A 98 -6.48 -2.08 -7.28
CA ARG A 98 -7.88 -2.01 -7.73
C ARG A 98 -8.28 -0.57 -8.10
N PHE A 99 -7.94 0.40 -7.25
CA PHE A 99 -8.21 1.81 -7.49
C PHE A 99 -7.53 2.34 -8.75
N VAL A 100 -6.23 2.07 -8.92
CA VAL A 100 -5.47 2.54 -10.10
C VAL A 100 -6.04 1.94 -11.38
N GLN A 101 -6.44 0.66 -11.36
CA GLN A 101 -7.04 0.00 -12.52
C GLN A 101 -8.38 0.64 -12.95
N THR A 102 -9.19 1.09 -11.98
CA THR A 102 -10.49 1.72 -12.25
C THR A 102 -10.48 3.25 -12.24
N PHE A 103 -9.30 3.88 -12.20
CA PHE A 103 -9.15 5.33 -12.06
C PHE A 103 -9.72 6.06 -13.28
N ARG A 104 -10.92 6.64 -13.18
CA ARG A 104 -11.52 7.51 -14.21
C ARG A 104 -12.48 8.51 -13.56
N PHE A 105 -12.47 9.77 -14.02
CA PHE A 105 -13.46 10.76 -13.58
C PHE A 105 -14.81 10.48 -14.21
N LYS A 106 -15.89 10.51 -13.41
CA LYS A 106 -17.25 10.40 -13.94
C LYS A 106 -17.69 11.76 -14.51
N PRO A 107 -18.61 11.78 -15.50
CA PRO A 107 -19.16 13.04 -16.02
C PRO A 107 -19.76 13.94 -14.93
N ALA A 108 -20.37 13.34 -13.90
CA ALA A 108 -20.91 14.07 -12.74
C ALA A 108 -19.82 14.76 -11.92
N ASP A 109 -18.66 14.11 -11.73
CA ASP A 109 -17.52 14.65 -11.00
C ASP A 109 -16.96 15.87 -11.74
N ILE A 110 -16.82 15.77 -13.06
CA ILE A 110 -16.35 16.88 -13.91
C ILE A 110 -17.34 18.04 -13.88
N ALA A 111 -18.64 17.76 -13.95
CA ALA A 111 -19.68 18.78 -13.84
C ALA A 111 -19.59 19.52 -12.49
N TYR A 112 -19.33 18.79 -11.40
CA TYR A 112 -19.10 19.38 -10.09
C TYR A 112 -17.82 20.24 -10.06
N LEU A 113 -16.70 19.73 -10.57
CA LEU A 113 -15.43 20.45 -10.62
C LEU A 113 -15.52 21.77 -11.41
N ARG A 114 -16.36 21.82 -12.45
CA ARG A 114 -16.65 23.08 -13.19
C ARG A 114 -17.28 24.15 -12.30
N THR A 115 -18.06 23.76 -11.28
CA THR A 115 -18.66 24.72 -10.34
C THR A 115 -17.65 25.21 -9.29
N VAL A 116 -16.70 24.35 -8.91
CA VAL A 116 -15.67 24.65 -7.89
C VAL A 116 -14.50 25.44 -8.47
N LEU A 117 -14.19 25.25 -9.76
CA LEU A 117 -13.11 25.93 -10.48
C LEU A 117 -13.66 26.78 -11.64
N PRO A 118 -14.43 27.85 -11.36
CA PRO A 118 -15.08 28.65 -12.39
C PRO A 118 -14.10 29.43 -13.28
N THR A 119 -12.85 29.59 -12.85
CA THR A 119 -11.79 30.31 -13.58
C THR A 119 -10.93 29.40 -14.46
N ALA A 120 -11.13 28.08 -14.41
CA ALA A 120 -10.38 27.12 -15.22
C ALA A 120 -10.92 27.06 -16.65
N GLU A 121 -10.05 26.87 -17.65
CA GLU A 121 -10.48 26.78 -19.03
C GLU A 121 -11.32 25.52 -19.31
N PRO A 122 -12.34 25.57 -20.20
CA PRO A 122 -13.16 24.42 -20.53
C PRO A 122 -12.36 23.18 -20.98
N ALA A 123 -11.26 23.39 -21.70
CA ALA A 123 -10.38 22.33 -22.21
C ALA A 123 -9.67 21.55 -21.09
N PHE A 124 -9.46 22.14 -19.91
CA PHE A 124 -8.91 21.43 -18.75
C PHE A 124 -9.85 20.32 -18.28
N PHE A 125 -11.16 20.58 -18.30
CA PHE A 125 -12.16 19.59 -17.88
C PHE A 125 -12.32 18.47 -18.90
N ASP A 126 -12.10 18.76 -20.19
CA ASP A 126 -12.06 17.74 -21.24
C ASP A 126 -10.82 16.85 -21.06
N PHE A 127 -9.67 17.45 -20.71
CA PHE A 127 -8.47 16.73 -20.29
C PHE A 127 -8.75 15.81 -19.09
N LEU A 128 -9.36 16.33 -18.01
CA LEU A 128 -9.73 15.51 -16.85
C LEU A 128 -10.66 14.34 -17.22
N GLY A 129 -11.57 14.52 -18.17
CA GLY A 129 -12.44 13.45 -18.66
C GLY A 129 -11.74 12.38 -19.50
N SER A 130 -10.62 12.73 -20.12
CA SER A 130 -9.75 11.78 -20.84
C SER A 130 -8.71 11.09 -19.97
N LEU A 131 -8.52 11.55 -18.73
CA LEU A 131 -7.49 11.03 -17.82
C LEU A 131 -7.76 9.60 -17.39
N ASP A 132 -6.65 8.90 -17.22
CA ASP A 132 -6.53 7.47 -17.34
C ASP A 132 -5.19 7.09 -16.68
N ALA A 133 -5.15 5.95 -15.96
CA ALA A 133 -3.94 5.51 -15.26
C ALA A 133 -3.17 4.39 -16.00
N SER A 134 -3.37 4.24 -17.31
CA SER A 134 -2.76 3.16 -18.11
C SER A 134 -1.25 3.29 -18.27
N GLU A 135 -0.72 4.52 -18.28
CA GLU A 135 0.72 4.79 -18.37
C GLU A 135 1.44 4.69 -17.02
N VAL A 136 0.71 4.50 -15.93
CA VAL A 136 1.27 4.43 -14.58
C VAL A 136 1.89 3.06 -14.35
N ARG A 137 3.16 3.05 -13.94
CA ARG A 137 3.86 1.87 -13.43
C ARG A 137 3.94 1.97 -11.92
N MET A 138 3.65 0.86 -11.25
CA MET A 138 3.67 0.80 -9.79
C MET A 138 4.53 -0.36 -9.30
N HIS A 139 5.39 -0.08 -8.34
CA HIS A 139 6.18 -1.06 -7.61
C HIS A 139 5.78 -0.99 -6.14
N SER A 140 5.53 -2.12 -5.49
CA SER A 140 5.10 -2.17 -4.10
C SER A 140 5.75 -3.33 -3.38
N LEU A 141 5.97 -3.18 -2.06
CA LEU A 141 6.29 -4.30 -1.20
C LEU A 141 5.11 -5.29 -1.17
N PRO A 142 5.35 -6.61 -1.06
CA PRO A 142 4.27 -7.55 -0.83
C PRO A 142 3.51 -7.25 0.46
N GLU A 143 2.20 -7.44 0.44
CA GLU A 143 1.34 -7.31 1.62
C GLU A 143 1.79 -8.26 2.74
N GLY A 144 1.85 -7.76 3.98
CA GLY A 144 2.38 -8.49 5.15
C GLY A 144 3.89 -8.35 5.36
N THR A 145 4.61 -7.66 4.47
CA THR A 145 6.05 -7.41 4.63
C THR A 145 6.32 -6.46 5.79
N ILE A 146 7.38 -6.71 6.55
CA ILE A 146 7.89 -5.77 7.54
C ILE A 146 8.56 -4.58 6.82
N ALA A 147 7.99 -3.40 6.99
CA ALA A 147 8.52 -2.15 6.48
C ALA A 147 9.14 -1.32 7.61
N PHE A 148 10.16 -0.53 7.25
CA PHE A 148 10.86 0.37 8.14
C PHE A 148 10.73 1.83 7.70
N PRO A 149 10.88 2.79 8.63
CA PRO A 149 10.80 4.20 8.30
C PRO A 149 11.81 4.60 7.22
N ARG A 150 11.42 5.54 6.35
CA ARG A 150 12.25 6.13 5.29
C ARG A 150 12.69 5.14 4.19
N ILE A 151 12.04 3.99 4.10
CA ILE A 151 12.18 3.05 2.99
C ILE A 151 10.92 3.15 2.11
N PRO A 152 11.06 3.30 0.78
CA PRO A 152 9.91 3.30 -0.13
C PRO A 152 9.11 2.00 -0.02
N CYS A 153 7.82 2.12 0.28
CA CYS A 153 6.87 1.00 0.34
C CYS A 153 6.11 0.85 -0.98
N ILE A 154 5.80 1.97 -1.62
CA ILE A 154 5.22 2.04 -2.97
C ILE A 154 5.99 3.08 -3.77
N ARG A 155 6.34 2.76 -5.00
CA ARG A 155 6.85 3.68 -6.02
C ARG A 155 5.86 3.76 -7.16
N VAL A 156 5.54 4.98 -7.58
CA VAL A 156 4.63 5.26 -8.69
C VAL A 156 5.39 6.06 -9.75
N GLU A 157 5.38 5.59 -10.99
CA GLU A 157 6.06 6.22 -12.13
C GLU A 157 5.05 6.48 -13.24
N GLY A 158 5.04 7.67 -13.82
CA GLY A 158 4.09 8.01 -14.88
C GLY A 158 3.91 9.51 -15.11
N PRO A 159 2.88 9.90 -15.87
CA PRO A 159 2.57 11.31 -16.14
C PRO A 159 2.31 12.09 -14.85
N LEU A 160 2.95 13.26 -14.72
CA LEU A 160 2.90 14.09 -13.51
C LEU A 160 1.48 14.36 -13.02
N ALA A 161 0.54 14.68 -13.93
CA ALA A 161 -0.84 14.95 -13.56
C ALA A 161 -1.53 13.74 -12.90
N VAL A 162 -1.32 12.53 -13.43
CA VAL A 162 -1.95 11.31 -12.90
C VAL A 162 -1.31 10.93 -11.58
N CYS A 163 0.02 10.92 -11.50
CA CYS A 163 0.73 10.59 -10.27
C CYS A 163 0.36 11.52 -9.10
N GLN A 164 0.18 12.82 -9.38
CA GLN A 164 -0.27 13.80 -8.39
C GLN A 164 -1.68 13.48 -7.85
N LEU A 165 -2.62 13.09 -8.72
CA LEU A 165 -3.99 12.76 -8.31
C LEU A 165 -4.11 11.47 -7.50
N LEU A 166 -3.16 10.53 -7.68
CA LEU A 166 -3.15 9.27 -6.95
C LEU A 166 -2.72 9.45 -5.49
N GLU A 167 -1.92 10.48 -5.17
CA GLU A 167 -1.26 10.66 -3.87
C GLU A 167 -2.22 10.54 -2.68
N THR A 168 -3.28 11.34 -2.63
CA THR A 168 -4.18 11.41 -1.48
C THR A 168 -4.87 10.07 -1.22
N THR A 169 -5.38 9.41 -2.29
CA THR A 169 -6.08 8.13 -2.15
C THR A 169 -5.12 7.01 -1.75
N LEU A 170 -3.93 6.94 -2.35
CA LEU A 170 -2.91 5.96 -1.98
C LEU A 170 -2.54 6.07 -0.50
N LEU A 171 -2.27 7.28 -0.02
CA LEU A 171 -1.97 7.53 1.39
C LEU A 171 -3.13 7.10 2.30
N ASN A 172 -4.37 7.36 1.92
CA ASN A 172 -5.53 6.99 2.74
C ASN A 172 -5.65 5.47 2.89
N LEU A 173 -5.57 4.74 1.78
CA LEU A 173 -5.69 3.28 1.75
C LEU A 173 -4.54 2.60 2.53
N THR A 174 -3.30 3.01 2.30
CA THR A 174 -2.13 2.31 2.86
C THR A 174 -1.88 2.66 4.33
N ASN A 175 -2.14 3.91 4.74
CA ASN A 175 -1.89 4.33 6.12
C ASN A 175 -2.82 3.60 7.10
N PHE A 176 -4.12 3.52 6.80
CA PHE A 176 -5.07 2.83 7.67
C PHE A 176 -4.78 1.32 7.72
N ALA A 177 -4.58 0.72 6.54
CA ALA A 177 -4.28 -0.71 6.41
C ALA A 177 -3.05 -1.12 7.21
N SER A 178 -1.92 -0.42 7.02
CA SER A 178 -0.66 -0.73 7.69
C SER A 178 -0.74 -0.48 9.21
N LEU A 179 -1.49 0.55 9.64
CA LEU A 179 -1.71 0.81 11.06
C LEU A 179 -2.49 -0.32 11.74
N MET A 180 -3.56 -0.79 11.09
CA MET A 180 -4.39 -1.88 11.59
C MET A 180 -3.63 -3.20 11.63
N ALA A 181 -2.95 -3.57 10.55
CA ALA A 181 -2.15 -4.80 10.48
C ALA A 181 -1.04 -4.80 11.55
N THR A 182 -0.35 -3.67 11.74
CA THR A 182 0.69 -3.57 12.78
C THR A 182 0.10 -3.71 14.19
N ASN A 183 -1.09 -3.16 14.45
CA ASN A 183 -1.72 -3.30 15.76
C ASN A 183 -2.18 -4.74 16.03
N ALA A 184 -2.79 -5.39 15.04
CA ALA A 184 -3.19 -6.79 15.14
C ALA A 184 -1.98 -7.71 15.39
N CYS A 185 -0.87 -7.48 14.67
CA CYS A 185 0.38 -8.21 14.88
C CYS A 185 0.92 -8.05 16.33
N ARG A 186 0.81 -6.86 16.92
CA ARG A 186 1.18 -6.65 18.33
C ARG A 186 0.29 -7.43 19.30
N PHE A 187 -1.01 -7.52 19.03
CA PHE A 187 -1.90 -8.35 19.84
C PHE A 187 -1.62 -9.85 19.67
N ARG A 188 -1.33 -10.31 18.45
CA ARG A 188 -0.86 -11.68 18.18
C ARG A 188 0.40 -11.99 18.96
N GLN A 189 1.39 -11.10 18.96
CA GLN A 189 2.63 -11.27 19.73
C GLN A 189 2.39 -11.33 21.24
N ALA A 190 1.47 -10.51 21.77
CA ALA A 190 1.14 -10.51 23.20
C ALA A 190 0.34 -11.75 23.63
N ALA A 191 -0.55 -12.26 22.78
CA ALA A 191 -1.38 -13.43 23.06
C ALA A 191 -0.64 -14.77 22.83
N GLY A 192 0.38 -14.78 21.96
CA GLY A 192 1.08 -15.98 21.52
C GLY A 192 0.28 -16.84 20.53
N ASP A 193 0.86 -17.96 20.10
CA ASP A 193 0.34 -18.76 18.97
C ASP A 193 -0.82 -19.69 19.32
N HIS A 194 -1.08 -19.90 20.61
CA HIS A 194 -2.03 -20.87 21.12
C HIS A 194 -3.43 -20.28 21.37
N MET A 195 -3.55 -18.96 21.45
CA MET A 195 -4.83 -18.28 21.65
C MET A 195 -5.44 -17.88 20.31
N THR A 196 -6.74 -18.13 20.16
CA THR A 196 -7.51 -17.62 19.01
C THR A 196 -7.90 -16.17 19.27
N LEU A 197 -7.47 -15.27 18.39
CA LEU A 197 -7.88 -13.87 18.40
C LEU A 197 -9.07 -13.68 17.46
N VAL A 198 -10.06 -12.90 17.88
CA VAL A 198 -11.26 -12.61 17.10
C VAL A 198 -11.50 -11.11 17.09
N GLU A 199 -11.70 -10.56 15.88
CA GLU A 199 -11.99 -9.16 15.65
C GLU A 199 -13.51 -8.93 15.76
N PHE A 200 -13.94 -8.05 16.67
CA PHE A 200 -15.36 -7.73 16.93
C PHE A 200 -15.64 -6.20 16.93
N GLY A 201 -14.83 -5.44 16.21
CA GLY A 201 -14.82 -3.98 16.16
C GLY A 201 -15.77 -3.36 15.13
N LEU A 202 -16.45 -4.15 14.29
CA LEU A 202 -17.35 -3.67 13.22
C LEU A 202 -18.28 -2.52 13.65
N ARG A 203 -18.93 -2.63 14.81
CA ARG A 203 -19.91 -1.62 15.30
C ARG A 203 -19.28 -0.26 15.71
N ARG A 204 -17.96 -0.18 15.78
CA ARG A 204 -17.19 1.01 16.15
C ARG A 204 -16.15 1.39 15.09
N ALA A 205 -16.06 0.63 14.00
CA ALA A 205 -15.15 0.93 12.92
C ALA A 205 -15.55 2.23 12.21
N GLN A 206 -14.57 2.91 11.62
CA GLN A 206 -14.75 4.27 11.11
C GLN A 206 -15.38 4.26 9.72
N GLY A 207 -16.63 4.70 9.66
CA GLY A 207 -17.35 4.88 8.40
C GLY A 207 -17.81 3.57 7.74
N PRO A 208 -18.42 3.66 6.55
CA PRO A 208 -19.07 2.53 5.89
C PRO A 208 -18.11 1.40 5.50
N ASP A 209 -16.90 1.73 5.02
CA ASP A 209 -15.88 0.75 4.61
C ASP A 209 -14.96 0.32 5.77
N GLY A 210 -14.88 1.12 6.84
CA GLY A 210 -13.90 0.92 7.90
C GLY A 210 -14.01 -0.43 8.59
N ALA A 211 -15.22 -1.03 8.66
CA ALA A 211 -15.40 -2.35 9.26
C ALA A 211 -14.74 -3.45 8.42
N ILE A 212 -15.01 -3.49 7.12
CA ILE A 212 -14.47 -4.53 6.22
C ILE A 212 -12.96 -4.40 6.14
N SER A 213 -12.47 -3.18 5.91
CA SER A 213 -11.05 -2.87 5.90
C SER A 213 -10.38 -3.25 7.23
N ALA A 214 -10.94 -2.86 8.39
CA ALA A 214 -10.37 -3.21 9.69
C ALA A 214 -10.30 -4.73 9.92
N SER A 215 -11.38 -5.47 9.63
CA SER A 215 -11.40 -6.92 9.81
C SER A 215 -10.38 -7.61 8.89
N ARG A 216 -10.28 -7.17 7.62
CA ARG A 216 -9.31 -7.70 6.65
C ARG A 216 -7.87 -7.49 7.11
N TYR A 217 -7.50 -6.27 7.48
CA TYR A 217 -6.11 -5.99 7.89
C TYR A 217 -5.79 -6.53 9.28
N SER A 218 -6.79 -6.72 10.15
CA SER A 218 -6.61 -7.44 11.41
C SER A 218 -6.37 -8.94 11.22
N TYR A 219 -6.84 -9.52 10.12
CA TYR A 219 -6.57 -10.93 9.78
C TYR A 219 -5.15 -11.13 9.24
N ILE A 220 -4.60 -10.12 8.57
CA ILE A 220 -3.22 -10.15 8.02
C ILE A 220 -2.17 -10.06 9.13
N GLY A 221 -2.43 -9.26 10.18
CA GLY A 221 -1.51 -9.06 11.31
C GLY A 221 -1.61 -10.16 12.37
#